data_AF-A0A948TQQ5-F1
#
_entry.id   AF-A0A948TQQ5-F1
#
_cell.length_a   1.000
_cell.length_b   1.000
_cell.length_c   1.000
_cell.angle_alpha   90.00
_cell.angle_beta   90.00
_cell.angle_gamma   90.00
#
_symmetry.space_group_name_H-M   'P 1'
#
loop_
_entity.id
_entity.type
_entity.pdbx_description
1 polymer ?
#
loop_
_entity_poly.entity_id
_entity_poly.type
_entity_poly.pdbx_seq_one_letter_code
_entity_poly.pdbx_strand_id
1 'polypeptide(L)'
;MSHSNPELLVYKASAGSGKTFTLAVNYICQLIEDPTAYRRILAVTFTNKATAEMKERILEQLDGIAERCPDSDGYLKEIQKRTGKAENEIRRSAGKALTNIIHDYSRFRIETIDSFFQSVLRNLARELNLGAGLSIELNNKEVLSDAVDILIEKLDRNSPVLYWLIEYIEEKIENDKRWNVSEEIKSFGWNIFDESYIEKGEKLREKLADPHFLPNYKKELENIQAKILKQMKDFSEKYLSALSANGLDPADLIKKSNGISGYFRK
;
A
#
# COMPACT_ATOMS: atom_id res chain seq x y z
N MET A 1 30.75 -34.05 -3.55
CA MET A 1 30.18 -32.77 -4.03
C MET A 1 29.92 -31.93 -2.80
N SER A 2 30.70 -30.88 -2.56
CA SER A 2 30.55 -30.03 -1.37
C SER A 2 29.25 -29.24 -1.49
N HIS A 3 28.27 -29.55 -0.64
CA HIS A 3 27.13 -28.68 -0.42
C HIS A 3 27.62 -27.40 0.24
N SER A 4 27.87 -26.36 -0.56
CA SER A 4 28.03 -25.00 -0.07
C SER A 4 26.70 -24.59 0.57
N ASN A 5 26.72 -24.36 1.88
CA ASN A 5 25.61 -23.77 2.64
C ASN A 5 25.05 -22.56 1.86
N PRO A 6 23.73 -22.34 1.79
CA PRO A 6 23.21 -21.09 1.24
C PRO A 6 23.72 -19.93 2.10
N GLU A 7 24.62 -19.14 1.54
CA GLU A 7 25.25 -18.02 2.22
C GLU A 7 24.23 -16.87 2.30
N LEU A 8 23.56 -16.73 3.45
CA LEU A 8 22.65 -15.61 3.69
C LEU A 8 23.47 -14.35 3.96
N LEU A 9 23.57 -13.49 2.97
CA LEU A 9 24.27 -12.22 3.08
C LEU A 9 23.28 -11.07 3.33
N VAL A 10 23.34 -10.50 4.54
CA VAL A 10 22.45 -9.39 4.94
C VAL A 10 23.20 -8.06 4.87
N TYR A 11 22.79 -7.19 3.96
CA TYR A 11 23.28 -5.82 3.87
C TYR A 11 22.41 -4.87 4.69
N LYS A 12 22.92 -4.43 5.85
CA LYS A 12 22.32 -3.31 6.60
C LYS A 12 22.84 -2.00 6.06
N ALA A 13 21.94 -1.09 5.74
CA ALA A 13 22.30 0.14 5.07
C ALA A 13 21.27 1.24 5.42
N SER A 14 21.75 2.46 5.68
CA SER A 14 20.92 3.64 5.95
C SER A 14 20.60 4.41 4.65
N ALA A 15 19.79 5.47 4.71
CA ALA A 15 19.63 6.37 3.56
C ALA A 15 21.01 6.90 3.10
N GLY A 16 21.24 6.99 1.78
CA GLY A 16 22.50 7.50 1.22
C GLY A 16 23.73 6.58 1.32
N SER A 17 23.62 5.38 1.91
CA SER A 17 24.76 4.48 2.15
C SER A 17 25.18 3.60 0.95
N GLY A 18 24.71 3.89 -0.26
CA GLY A 18 25.14 3.15 -1.47
C GLY A 18 24.56 1.74 -1.61
N LYS A 19 23.36 1.47 -1.06
CA LYS A 19 22.64 0.19 -1.21
C LYS A 19 22.57 -0.27 -2.65
N THR A 20 22.02 0.60 -3.49
CA THR A 20 21.74 0.28 -4.89
C THR A 20 23.04 0.09 -5.67
N PHE A 21 24.09 0.84 -5.33
CA PHE A 21 25.45 0.61 -5.88
C PHE A 21 25.96 -0.78 -5.51
N THR A 22 25.87 -1.15 -4.23
CA THR A 22 26.36 -2.45 -3.73
C THR A 22 25.61 -3.62 -4.36
N LEU A 23 24.28 -3.51 -4.51
CA LEU A 23 23.46 -4.53 -5.16
C LEU A 23 23.79 -4.67 -6.65
N ALA A 24 23.96 -3.55 -7.37
CA ALA A 24 24.35 -3.57 -8.77
C ALA A 24 25.74 -4.17 -8.97
N VAL A 25 26.73 -3.80 -8.14
CA VAL A 25 28.07 -4.40 -8.13
C VAL A 25 27.99 -5.91 -7.93
N ASN A 26 27.26 -6.38 -6.92
CA ASN A 26 27.11 -7.82 -6.66
C ASN A 26 26.47 -8.56 -7.84
N TYR A 27 25.42 -7.98 -8.44
CA TYR A 27 24.79 -8.55 -9.62
C TYR A 27 25.79 -8.67 -10.77
N ILE A 28 26.52 -7.59 -11.07
CA ILE A 28 27.51 -7.56 -12.14
C ILE A 28 28.65 -8.55 -11.86
N CYS A 29 29.16 -8.64 -10.63
CA CYS A 29 30.19 -9.64 -10.28
C CYS A 29 29.76 -11.06 -10.67
N GLN A 30 28.50 -11.45 -10.44
CA GLN A 30 28.01 -12.77 -10.88
C GLN A 30 28.01 -12.93 -12.40
N LEU A 31 27.72 -11.86 -13.15
CA LEU A 31 27.81 -11.87 -14.62
C LEU A 31 29.25 -11.90 -15.13
N ILE A 32 30.19 -11.35 -14.38
CA ILE A 32 31.63 -11.42 -14.69
C ILE A 32 32.18 -12.83 -14.45
N GLU A 33 31.63 -13.56 -13.48
CA GLU A 33 31.94 -14.97 -13.28
C GLU A 33 31.32 -15.86 -14.37
N ASP A 34 30.04 -15.66 -14.67
CA ASP A 34 29.35 -16.34 -15.75
C ASP A 34 28.42 -15.36 -16.51
N PRO A 35 28.75 -14.98 -17.76
CA PRO A 35 27.94 -14.09 -18.59
C PRO A 35 26.52 -14.60 -18.89
N THR A 36 26.19 -15.85 -18.56
CA THR A 36 24.84 -16.43 -18.69
C THR A 36 24.06 -16.47 -17.38
N ALA A 37 24.68 -16.07 -16.26
CA ALA A 37 24.09 -16.15 -14.93
C ALA A 37 22.80 -15.33 -14.77
N TYR A 38 22.59 -14.28 -15.58
CA TYR A 38 21.36 -13.48 -15.57
C TYR A 38 20.08 -14.33 -15.70
N ARG A 39 20.15 -15.51 -16.33
CA ARG A 39 19.02 -16.46 -16.47
C ARG A 39 18.66 -17.17 -15.17
N ARG A 40 19.58 -17.20 -14.19
CA ARG A 40 19.47 -17.91 -12.92
C ARG A 40 19.43 -16.96 -11.72
N ILE A 41 19.57 -15.66 -11.94
CA ILE A 41 19.46 -14.63 -10.90
C ILE A 41 18.02 -14.10 -10.91
N LEU A 42 17.42 -14.06 -9.73
CA LEU A 42 16.15 -13.38 -9.48
C LEU A 42 16.40 -12.22 -8.52
N ALA A 43 16.15 -11.00 -8.98
CA ALA A 43 16.17 -9.81 -8.14
C ALA A 43 14.75 -9.26 -7.98
N VAL A 44 14.33 -9.08 -6.73
CA VAL A 44 12.96 -8.68 -6.39
C VAL A 44 12.96 -7.33 -5.69
N THR A 45 12.07 -6.42 -6.09
CA THR A 45 11.96 -5.07 -5.52
C THR A 45 10.52 -4.71 -5.10
N PHE A 46 10.35 -3.66 -4.32
CA PHE A 46 9.01 -3.22 -3.87
C PHE A 46 8.22 -2.45 -4.93
N THR A 47 8.87 -1.80 -5.91
CA THR A 47 8.18 -0.92 -6.85
C THR A 47 8.66 -1.11 -8.29
N ASN A 48 7.77 -0.85 -9.24
CA ASN A 48 8.12 -0.88 -10.67
C ASN A 48 9.24 0.11 -11.01
N LYS A 49 9.27 1.27 -10.33
CA LYS A 49 10.32 2.27 -10.50
C LYS A 49 11.69 1.74 -10.06
N ALA A 50 11.77 1.07 -8.91
CA ALA A 50 13.02 0.46 -8.44
C ALA A 50 13.49 -0.67 -9.35
N THR A 51 12.55 -1.46 -9.89
CA THR A 51 12.85 -2.48 -10.92
C THR A 51 13.49 -1.83 -12.15
N ALA A 52 12.87 -0.79 -12.71
CA ALA A 52 13.36 -0.10 -13.90
C ALA A 52 14.75 0.52 -13.66
N GLU A 53 14.92 1.27 -12.56
CA GLU A 53 16.20 1.89 -12.18
C GLU A 53 17.31 0.83 -12.03
N MET A 54 17.00 -0.32 -11.42
CA MET A 54 17.99 -1.39 -11.24
C MET A 54 18.38 -2.05 -12.58
N LYS A 55 17.42 -2.26 -13.49
CA LYS A 55 17.71 -2.79 -14.84
C LYS A 55 18.57 -1.83 -15.64
N GLU A 56 18.15 -0.57 -15.72
CA GLU A 56 18.87 0.50 -16.43
C GLU A 56 20.30 0.59 -15.93
N ARG A 57 20.49 0.70 -14.61
CA ARG A 57 21.82 0.78 -14.00
C ARG A 57 22.71 -0.41 -14.34
N ILE A 58 22.19 -1.65 -14.28
CA ILE A 58 23.01 -2.82 -14.61
C ILE A 58 23.44 -2.79 -16.08
N LEU A 59 22.54 -2.44 -16.99
CA LEU A 59 22.83 -2.39 -18.42
C LEU A 59 23.83 -1.28 -18.75
N GLU A 60 23.60 -0.07 -18.23
CA GLU A 60 24.50 1.08 -18.40
C GLU A 60 25.90 0.79 -17.90
N GLN A 61 26.03 0.16 -16.73
CA GLN A 61 27.34 -0.15 -16.18
C GLN A 61 28.02 -1.31 -16.93
N LEU A 62 27.28 -2.30 -17.42
CA LEU A 62 27.88 -3.33 -18.29
C LEU A 62 28.41 -2.73 -19.60
N ASP A 63 27.64 -1.82 -20.21
CA ASP A 63 28.01 -1.11 -21.43
C ASP A 63 29.21 -0.20 -21.21
N GLY A 64 29.15 0.67 -20.20
CA GLY A 64 30.25 1.58 -19.88
C GLY A 64 31.54 0.86 -19.45
N ILE A 65 31.44 -0.29 -18.78
CA ILE A 65 32.58 -1.17 -18.53
C ILE A 65 33.11 -1.78 -19.83
N ALA A 66 32.27 -2.22 -20.76
CA ALA A 66 32.73 -2.77 -22.05
C ALA A 66 33.42 -1.70 -22.91
N GLU A 67 32.86 -0.49 -22.99
CA GLU A 67 33.28 0.61 -23.86
C GLU A 67 34.34 1.55 -23.26
N ARG A 68 34.76 1.30 -22.01
CA ARG A 68 35.74 2.15 -21.28
C ARG A 68 35.24 3.56 -20.98
N CYS A 69 33.96 3.69 -20.65
CA CYS A 69 33.39 4.96 -20.20
C CYS A 69 33.91 5.34 -18.79
N PRO A 70 34.43 6.56 -18.60
CA PRO A 70 34.94 7.02 -17.29
C PRO A 70 33.92 6.94 -16.16
N ASP A 71 32.63 7.13 -16.46
CA ASP A 71 31.54 7.09 -15.46
C ASP A 71 31.38 5.70 -14.81
N SER A 72 31.89 4.64 -15.45
CA SER A 72 31.86 3.27 -14.94
C SER A 72 33.11 2.86 -14.17
N ASP A 73 34.13 3.73 -14.05
CA ASP A 73 35.39 3.39 -13.37
C ASP A 73 35.20 3.05 -11.90
N GLY A 74 34.21 3.68 -11.24
CA GLY A 74 33.85 3.37 -9.86
C GLY A 74 33.37 1.92 -9.69
N TYR A 75 32.53 1.43 -10.62
CA TYR A 75 32.08 0.04 -10.64
C TYR A 75 33.22 -0.91 -10.97
N LEU A 76 34.01 -0.58 -12.00
CA LEU A 76 35.12 -1.41 -12.45
C LEU A 76 36.12 -1.70 -11.32
N LYS A 77 36.53 -0.66 -10.58
CA LYS A 77 37.47 -0.79 -9.44
C LYS A 77 36.92 -1.71 -8.35
N GLU A 78 35.64 -1.55 -8.00
CA GLU A 78 35.01 -2.37 -6.96
C GLU A 78 34.83 -3.83 -7.43
N ILE A 79 34.49 -4.06 -8.70
CA ILE A 79 34.39 -5.39 -9.29
C ILE A 79 35.75 -6.08 -9.35
N GLN A 80 36.81 -5.35 -9.73
CA GLN A 80 38.20 -5.84 -9.69
C GLN A 80 38.59 -6.30 -8.29
N LYS A 81 38.27 -5.48 -7.28
CA LYS A 81 38.54 -5.80 -5.88
C LYS A 81 37.82 -7.07 -5.41
N ARG A 82 36.58 -7.31 -5.86
CA ARG A 82 35.76 -8.46 -5.42
C ARG A 82 36.07 -9.76 -6.17
N THR A 83 36.32 -9.68 -7.47
CA THR A 83 36.55 -10.87 -8.31
C THR A 83 38.03 -11.22 -8.42
N GLY A 84 38.94 -10.27 -8.19
CA GLY A 84 40.39 -10.44 -8.40
C GLY A 84 40.79 -10.57 -9.87
N LYS A 85 39.86 -10.38 -10.81
CA LYS A 85 40.10 -10.56 -12.25
C LYS A 85 40.80 -9.35 -12.88
N ALA A 86 41.57 -9.62 -13.93
CA ALA A 86 42.21 -8.57 -14.72
C ALA A 86 41.16 -7.72 -15.45
N GLU A 87 41.46 -6.43 -15.64
CA GLU A 87 40.54 -5.47 -16.28
C GLU A 87 40.00 -5.97 -17.62
N ASN A 88 40.89 -6.45 -18.50
CA ASN A 88 40.52 -6.94 -19.82
C ASN A 88 39.54 -8.14 -19.77
N GLU A 89 39.66 -8.99 -18.75
CA GLU A 89 38.74 -10.11 -18.55
C GLU A 89 37.36 -9.63 -18.12
N ILE A 90 37.30 -8.66 -17.21
CA ILE A 90 36.07 -8.04 -16.73
C ILE A 90 35.35 -7.37 -17.90
N ARG A 91 36.04 -6.52 -18.67
CA ARG A 91 35.44 -5.81 -19.82
C ARG A 91 34.88 -6.77 -20.86
N ARG A 92 35.64 -7.83 -21.20
CA ARG A 92 35.19 -8.88 -22.13
C ARG A 92 33.94 -9.60 -21.61
N SER A 93 33.90 -9.91 -20.31
CA SER A 93 32.77 -10.60 -19.70
C SER A 93 31.53 -9.69 -19.59
N ALA A 94 31.73 -8.41 -19.28
CA ALA A 94 30.68 -7.39 -19.27
C ALA A 94 30.02 -7.25 -20.64
N GLY A 95 30.79 -7.09 -21.71
CA GLY A 95 30.25 -6.99 -23.07
C GLY A 95 29.50 -8.27 -23.51
N LYS A 96 30.02 -9.45 -23.15
CA LYS A 96 29.31 -10.73 -23.40
C LYS A 96 28.00 -10.80 -22.62
N ALA A 97 28.01 -10.44 -21.34
CA ALA A 97 26.81 -10.48 -20.50
C ALA A 97 25.75 -9.51 -21.02
N LEU A 98 26.15 -8.28 -21.39
CA LEU A 98 25.27 -7.30 -22.01
C LEU A 98 24.63 -7.85 -23.29
N THR A 99 25.45 -8.40 -24.19
CA THR A 99 24.99 -9.00 -25.45
C THR A 99 23.96 -10.12 -25.18
N ASN A 100 24.27 -11.03 -24.26
CA ASN A 100 23.37 -12.12 -23.90
C ASN A 100 22.03 -11.61 -23.32
N ILE A 101 22.09 -10.59 -22.46
CA ILE A 101 20.90 -9.98 -21.86
C ILE A 101 20.04 -9.30 -22.91
N ILE A 102 20.63 -8.54 -23.84
CA ILE A 102 19.88 -7.86 -24.91
C ILE A 102 19.19 -8.88 -25.82
N HIS A 103 19.89 -9.96 -26.21
CA HIS A 103 19.32 -11.01 -27.05
C HIS A 103 18.24 -11.86 -26.36
N ASP A 104 18.23 -11.91 -25.04
CA ASP A 104 17.29 -12.71 -24.25
C ASP A 104 16.76 -11.93 -23.04
N TYR A 105 16.27 -10.72 -23.32
CA TYR A 105 15.86 -9.76 -22.29
C TYR A 105 14.72 -10.29 -21.43
N SER A 106 13.87 -11.15 -22.00
CA SER A 106 12.77 -11.81 -21.30
C SER A 106 13.22 -12.65 -20.08
N ARG A 107 14.48 -13.13 -20.08
CA ARG A 107 15.05 -13.89 -18.97
C ARG A 107 15.82 -13.04 -17.96
N PHE A 108 15.94 -11.73 -18.18
CA PHE A 108 16.54 -10.81 -17.22
C PHE A 108 15.53 -10.47 -16.10
N ARG A 109 15.46 -11.36 -15.10
CA ARG A 109 14.45 -11.35 -14.03
C ARG A 109 14.79 -10.40 -12.89
N ILE A 110 14.59 -9.12 -13.16
CA ILE A 110 14.42 -8.09 -12.13
C ILE A 110 12.96 -7.67 -12.15
N GLU A 111 12.22 -7.91 -11.07
CA GLU A 111 10.77 -7.71 -11.03
C GLU A 111 10.28 -7.25 -9.65
N THR A 112 9.01 -6.87 -9.55
CA THR A 112 8.41 -6.55 -8.25
C THR A 112 8.06 -7.81 -7.46
N ILE A 113 7.96 -7.67 -6.14
CA ILE A 113 7.44 -8.73 -5.26
C ILE A 113 6.12 -9.28 -5.80
N ASP A 114 5.19 -8.41 -6.18
CA ASP A 114 3.89 -8.82 -6.72
C ASP A 114 4.03 -9.62 -8.02
N SER A 115 4.85 -9.15 -8.96
CA SER A 115 5.05 -9.84 -10.25
C SER A 115 5.67 -11.24 -10.05
N PHE A 116 6.62 -11.35 -9.11
CA PHE A 116 7.20 -12.62 -8.72
C PHE A 116 6.15 -13.57 -8.13
N PHE A 117 5.36 -13.11 -7.15
CA PHE A 117 4.31 -13.92 -6.54
C PHE A 117 3.24 -14.33 -7.56
N GLN A 118 2.82 -13.43 -8.45
CA GLN A 118 1.92 -13.76 -9.56
C GLN A 118 2.46 -14.90 -10.42
N SER A 119 3.75 -14.83 -10.77
CA SER A 119 4.41 -15.85 -11.59
C SER A 119 4.44 -17.20 -10.87
N VAL A 120 4.81 -17.21 -9.58
CA VAL A 120 4.83 -18.42 -8.76
C VAL A 120 3.44 -19.03 -8.64
N LEU A 121 2.44 -18.24 -8.24
CA LEU A 121 1.07 -18.71 -8.05
C LEU A 121 0.46 -19.23 -9.35
N ARG A 122 0.72 -18.58 -10.50
CA ARG A 122 0.22 -19.03 -11.80
C ARG A 122 0.82 -20.36 -12.22
N ASN A 123 2.11 -20.58 -11.96
CA ASN A 123 2.75 -21.86 -12.22
C ASN A 123 2.18 -22.97 -11.33
N LEU A 124 1.97 -22.68 -10.04
CA LEU A 124 1.34 -23.62 -9.10
C LEU A 124 -0.11 -23.95 -9.48
N ALA A 125 -0.91 -22.95 -9.86
CA ALA A 125 -2.29 -23.18 -10.30
C ALA A 125 -2.37 -24.13 -11.50
N ARG A 126 -1.45 -23.96 -12.47
CA ARG A 126 -1.31 -24.87 -13.61
C ARG A 126 -0.92 -26.28 -13.16
N GLU A 127 -0.01 -26.41 -12.20
CA GLU A 127 0.45 -27.71 -11.67
C GLU A 127 -0.67 -28.45 -10.91
N LEU A 128 -1.57 -27.71 -10.26
CA LEU A 128 -2.72 -28.24 -9.54
C LEU A 128 -3.93 -28.56 -10.45
N ASN A 129 -3.83 -28.41 -11.77
CA ASN A 129 -4.94 -28.52 -12.72
C ASN A 129 -6.16 -27.65 -12.35
N LEU A 130 -5.96 -26.56 -11.62
CA LEU A 130 -6.98 -25.53 -11.46
C LEU A 130 -7.17 -24.94 -12.87
N GLY A 131 -8.36 -25.14 -13.44
CA GLY A 131 -8.60 -25.05 -14.89
C GLY A 131 -8.07 -23.78 -15.57
N ALA A 132 -7.91 -23.83 -16.89
CA ALA A 132 -7.32 -22.77 -17.72
C ALA A 132 -7.97 -21.36 -17.60
N GLY A 133 -9.09 -21.23 -16.88
CA GLY A 133 -9.76 -19.99 -16.56
C GLY A 133 -9.43 -19.38 -15.20
N LEU A 134 -8.50 -19.94 -14.41
CA LEU A 134 -8.08 -19.33 -13.14
C LEU A 134 -7.19 -18.10 -13.42
N SER A 135 -7.82 -16.91 -13.48
CA SER A 135 -7.12 -15.64 -13.37
C SER A 135 -6.87 -15.35 -11.89
N ILE A 136 -5.61 -15.22 -11.52
CA ILE A 136 -5.25 -14.72 -10.19
C ILE A 136 -5.46 -13.21 -10.22
N GLU A 137 -6.63 -12.78 -9.75
CA GLU A 137 -6.97 -11.37 -9.60
C GLU A 137 -6.32 -10.86 -8.31
N LEU A 138 -5.34 -9.97 -8.44
CA LEU A 138 -4.72 -9.31 -7.29
C LEU A 138 -5.29 -7.92 -7.03
N ASN A 139 -6.24 -7.48 -7.86
CA ASN A 139 -6.90 -6.22 -7.67
C ASN A 139 -8.03 -6.36 -6.64
N ASN A 140 -7.67 -6.26 -5.36
CA ASN A 140 -8.61 -6.31 -4.24
C ASN A 140 -9.76 -5.28 -4.38
N LYS A 141 -9.53 -4.18 -5.13
CA LYS A 141 -10.55 -3.14 -5.35
C LYS A 141 -11.73 -3.63 -6.16
N GLU A 142 -11.44 -4.24 -7.29
CA GLU A 142 -12.46 -4.70 -8.24
C GLU A 142 -13.22 -5.87 -7.63
N VAL A 143 -12.50 -6.82 -7.03
CA VAL A 143 -13.09 -7.95 -6.31
C VAL A 143 -14.01 -7.49 -5.18
N LEU A 144 -13.59 -6.49 -4.38
CA LEU A 144 -14.43 -5.94 -3.31
C LEU A 144 -15.66 -5.23 -3.88
N SER A 145 -15.49 -4.43 -4.94
CA SER A 145 -16.61 -3.74 -5.60
C SER A 145 -17.67 -4.73 -6.07
N ASP A 146 -17.25 -5.78 -6.77
CA ASP A 146 -18.14 -6.82 -7.28
C ASP A 146 -18.82 -7.59 -6.13
N ALA A 147 -18.08 -7.89 -5.06
CA ALA A 147 -18.64 -8.55 -3.89
C ALA A 147 -19.72 -7.71 -3.20
N VAL A 148 -19.53 -6.39 -3.10
CA VAL A 148 -20.54 -5.47 -2.56
C VAL A 148 -21.75 -5.39 -3.48
N ASP A 149 -21.55 -5.30 -4.80
CA ASP A 149 -22.66 -5.25 -5.75
C ASP A 149 -23.50 -6.55 -5.69
N ILE A 150 -22.85 -7.72 -5.63
CA ILE A 150 -23.53 -9.01 -5.44
C ILE A 150 -24.26 -9.08 -4.10
N LEU A 151 -23.66 -8.54 -3.02
CA LEU A 151 -24.30 -8.50 -1.70
C LEU A 151 -25.59 -7.69 -1.76
N ILE A 152 -25.55 -6.50 -2.35
CA ILE A 152 -26.72 -5.62 -2.50
C ILE A 152 -27.79 -6.28 -3.37
N GLU A 153 -27.40 -6.90 -4.50
CA GLU A 153 -28.32 -7.58 -5.40
C GLU A 153 -29.06 -8.75 -4.73
N LYS A 154 -28.38 -9.44 -3.81
CA LYS A 154 -28.95 -10.59 -3.06
C LYS A 154 -29.77 -10.20 -1.84
N LEU A 155 -29.84 -8.92 -1.46
CA LEU A 155 -30.66 -8.48 -0.33
C LEU A 155 -32.14 -8.70 -0.64
N ASP A 156 -32.83 -9.34 0.30
CA ASP A 156 -34.28 -9.55 0.25
C ASP A 156 -34.97 -8.93 1.46
N ARG A 157 -36.31 -8.98 1.49
CA ARG A 157 -37.12 -8.42 2.58
C ARG A 157 -36.88 -9.10 3.94
N ASN A 158 -36.28 -10.28 3.96
CA ASN A 158 -35.97 -10.99 5.20
C ASN A 158 -34.55 -10.72 5.69
N SER A 159 -33.73 -10.02 4.88
CA SER A 159 -32.33 -9.76 5.17
C SER A 159 -32.20 -8.66 6.23
N PRO A 160 -31.65 -8.94 7.43
CA PRO A 160 -31.46 -7.92 8.47
C PRO A 160 -30.62 -6.74 7.99
N VAL A 161 -29.65 -7.00 7.11
CA VAL A 161 -28.78 -6.01 6.49
C VAL A 161 -29.55 -5.03 5.60
N LEU A 162 -30.66 -5.44 4.98
CA LEU A 162 -31.50 -4.56 4.18
C LEU A 162 -32.15 -3.47 5.06
N TYR A 163 -32.60 -3.84 6.27
CA TYR A 163 -33.17 -2.89 7.21
C TYR A 163 -32.14 -1.85 7.66
N TRP A 164 -30.91 -2.28 8.00
CA TRP A 164 -29.82 -1.35 8.33
C TRP A 164 -29.48 -0.41 7.17
N LEU A 165 -29.54 -0.92 5.94
CA LEU A 165 -29.30 -0.10 4.75
C LEU A 165 -30.38 0.96 4.54
N ILE A 166 -31.65 0.60 4.76
CA ILE A 166 -32.77 1.55 4.68
C ILE A 166 -32.64 2.62 5.75
N GLU A 167 -32.42 2.25 7.01
CA GLU A 167 -32.21 3.21 8.11
C GLU A 167 -31.04 4.17 7.80
N TYR A 168 -29.95 3.66 7.21
CA TYR A 168 -28.82 4.49 6.81
C TYR A 168 -29.16 5.46 5.68
N ILE A 169 -29.94 5.02 4.69
CA ILE A 169 -30.41 5.88 3.58
C ILE A 169 -31.37 6.96 4.10
N GLU A 170 -32.28 6.62 5.01
CA GLU A 170 -33.19 7.58 5.64
C GLU A 170 -32.40 8.65 6.40
N GLU A 171 -31.43 8.25 7.22
CA GLU A 171 -30.54 9.18 7.93
C GLU A 171 -29.75 10.10 6.96
N LYS A 172 -29.36 9.60 5.79
CA LYS A 172 -28.69 10.41 4.75
C LYS A 172 -29.61 11.47 4.18
N ILE A 173 -30.85 11.09 3.86
CA ILE A 173 -31.84 11.99 3.29
C ILE A 173 -32.20 13.09 4.29
N GLU A 174 -32.37 12.74 5.58
CA GLU A 174 -32.60 13.71 6.64
C GLU A 174 -31.47 14.74 6.80
N ASN A 175 -30.25 14.36 6.41
CA ASN A 175 -29.05 15.21 6.47
C ASN A 175 -28.69 15.86 5.11
N ASP A 176 -29.63 15.95 4.16
CA ASP A 176 -29.43 16.52 2.81
C ASP A 176 -28.27 15.87 2.01
N LYS A 177 -27.99 14.58 2.25
CA LYS A 177 -26.96 13.81 1.53
C LYS A 177 -27.57 12.98 0.41
N ARG A 178 -26.70 12.50 -0.49
CA ARG A 178 -27.11 11.61 -1.60
C ARG A 178 -27.60 10.26 -1.06
N TRP A 179 -28.67 9.74 -1.65
CA TRP A 179 -29.27 8.45 -1.29
C TRP A 179 -28.43 7.23 -1.73
N ASN A 180 -27.60 7.39 -2.77
CA ASN A 180 -26.78 6.29 -3.28
C ASN A 180 -25.62 6.02 -2.31
N VAL A 181 -25.74 4.94 -1.55
CA VAL A 181 -24.81 4.49 -0.52
C VAL A 181 -23.85 3.40 -1.00
N SER A 182 -23.97 2.90 -2.24
CA SER A 182 -23.14 1.79 -2.74
C SER A 182 -21.65 2.13 -2.70
N GLU A 183 -21.26 3.32 -3.19
CA GLU A 183 -19.88 3.78 -3.15
C GLU A 183 -19.33 3.92 -1.72
N GLU A 184 -20.19 4.28 -0.77
CA GLU A 184 -19.81 4.42 0.63
C GLU A 184 -19.61 3.05 1.28
N ILE A 185 -20.46 2.07 0.95
CA ILE A 185 -20.29 0.68 1.37
C ILE A 185 -19.02 0.09 0.77
N LYS A 186 -18.75 0.32 -0.53
CA LYS A 186 -17.50 -0.09 -1.18
C LYS A 186 -16.29 0.54 -0.49
N SER A 187 -16.34 1.84 -0.20
CA SER A 187 -15.29 2.54 0.53
C SER A 187 -15.12 2.01 1.95
N PHE A 188 -16.21 1.68 2.65
CA PHE A 188 -16.19 1.12 3.99
C PHE A 188 -15.69 -0.33 4.00
N GLY A 189 -16.03 -1.11 2.97
CA GLY A 189 -15.62 -2.50 2.80
C GLY A 189 -14.11 -2.66 2.74
N TRP A 190 -13.37 -1.62 2.33
CA TRP A 190 -11.91 -1.64 2.36
C TRP A 190 -11.31 -1.87 3.74
N ASN A 191 -12.04 -1.53 4.80
CA ASN A 191 -11.61 -1.75 6.17
C ASN A 191 -11.35 -3.23 6.47
N ILE A 192 -11.89 -4.18 5.70
CA ILE A 192 -11.58 -5.62 5.90
C ILE A 192 -10.11 -5.95 5.61
N PHE A 193 -9.43 -5.12 4.81
CA PHE A 193 -8.01 -5.24 4.49
C PHE A 193 -7.11 -4.39 5.39
N ASP A 194 -7.69 -3.59 6.29
CA ASP A 194 -6.94 -2.78 7.25
C ASP A 194 -6.27 -3.69 8.30
N GLU A 195 -5.00 -3.45 8.58
CA GLU A 195 -4.21 -4.25 9.52
C GLU A 195 -4.84 -4.26 10.93
N SER A 196 -5.43 -3.13 11.36
CA SER A 196 -6.10 -3.04 12.65
C SER A 196 -7.37 -3.90 12.71
N TYR A 197 -8.09 -4.03 11.60
CA TYR A 197 -9.25 -4.92 11.48
C TYR A 197 -8.80 -6.38 11.40
N ILE A 198 -7.71 -6.69 10.69
CA ILE A 198 -7.18 -8.06 10.61
C ILE A 198 -6.73 -8.52 12.02
N GLU A 199 -6.04 -7.66 12.77
CA GLU A 199 -5.53 -7.98 14.10
C GLU A 199 -6.65 -8.09 15.16
N LYS A 200 -7.67 -7.21 15.09
CA LYS A 200 -8.70 -7.08 16.15
C LYS A 200 -10.09 -7.57 15.72
N GLY A 201 -10.24 -8.04 14.49
CA GLY A 201 -11.51 -8.34 13.84
C GLY A 201 -12.27 -9.48 14.50
N GLU A 202 -11.59 -10.44 15.13
CA GLU A 202 -12.26 -11.51 15.88
C GLU A 202 -13.08 -10.96 17.04
N LYS A 203 -12.47 -10.13 17.89
CA LYS A 203 -13.18 -9.50 19.03
C LYS A 203 -14.32 -8.60 18.57
N LEU A 204 -14.18 -7.96 17.41
CA LEU A 204 -15.25 -7.17 16.82
C LEU A 204 -16.40 -8.08 16.35
N ARG A 205 -16.09 -9.18 15.65
CA ARG A 205 -17.09 -10.16 15.21
C ARG A 205 -17.82 -10.81 16.38
N GLU A 206 -17.14 -11.10 17.48
CA GLU A 206 -17.77 -11.60 18.72
C GLU A 206 -18.82 -10.61 19.26
N LYS A 207 -18.50 -9.30 19.28
CA LYS A 207 -19.45 -8.27 19.71
C LYS A 207 -20.61 -8.10 18.71
N LEU A 208 -20.30 -8.14 17.41
CA LEU A 208 -21.30 -8.01 16.35
C LEU A 208 -22.20 -9.25 16.19
N ALA A 209 -21.85 -10.37 16.82
CA ALA A 209 -22.70 -11.55 16.87
C ALA A 209 -23.97 -11.31 17.70
N ASP A 210 -23.96 -10.36 18.63
CA ASP A 210 -25.15 -9.88 19.32
C ASP A 210 -25.90 -8.87 18.44
N PRO A 211 -27.13 -9.20 17.96
CA PRO A 211 -27.92 -8.30 17.12
C PRO A 211 -28.28 -6.97 17.81
N HIS A 212 -28.26 -6.92 19.14
CA HIS A 212 -28.57 -5.71 19.90
C HIS A 212 -27.35 -4.83 20.20
N PHE A 213 -26.13 -5.32 19.94
CA PHE A 213 -24.92 -4.57 20.25
C PHE A 213 -24.87 -3.23 19.51
N LEU A 214 -25.06 -3.23 18.18
CA LEU A 214 -25.02 -2.01 17.38
C LEU A 214 -26.12 -1.01 17.73
N PRO A 215 -27.41 -1.40 17.85
CA PRO A 215 -28.47 -0.50 18.30
C PRO A 215 -28.19 0.12 19.68
N ASN A 216 -27.73 -0.68 20.64
CA ASN A 216 -27.41 -0.20 21.99
C ASN A 216 -26.23 0.79 21.95
N TYR A 217 -25.19 0.46 21.18
CA TYR A 217 -24.03 1.32 21.01
C TYR A 217 -24.38 2.65 20.35
N LYS A 218 -25.21 2.64 19.29
CA LYS A 218 -25.73 3.86 18.65
C LYS A 218 -26.48 4.73 19.68
N LYS A 219 -27.37 4.12 20.47
CA LYS A 219 -28.13 4.82 21.53
C LYS A 219 -27.22 5.42 22.60
N GLU A 220 -26.15 4.74 22.99
CA GLU A 220 -25.15 5.29 23.92
C GLU A 220 -24.46 6.53 23.33
N LEU A 221 -24.05 6.47 22.07
CA LEU A 221 -23.42 7.60 21.38
C LEU A 221 -24.38 8.79 21.24
N GLU A 222 -25.64 8.55 20.88
CA GLU A 222 -26.67 9.59 20.82
C GLU A 222 -26.91 10.25 22.18
N ASN A 223 -26.93 9.47 23.27
CA ASN A 223 -27.05 10.01 24.63
C ASN A 223 -25.85 10.88 25.01
N ILE A 224 -24.63 10.45 24.65
CA ILE A 224 -23.41 11.23 24.88
C ILE A 224 -23.48 12.54 24.07
N GLN A 225 -23.86 12.47 22.80
CA GLN A 225 -24.01 13.64 21.94
C GLN A 225 -25.04 14.62 22.50
N ALA A 226 -26.22 14.13 22.89
CA ALA A 226 -27.28 14.95 23.48
C ALA A 226 -26.83 15.63 24.77
N LYS A 227 -26.08 14.92 25.63
CA LYS A 227 -25.53 15.47 26.86
C LYS A 227 -24.52 16.59 26.58
N ILE A 228 -23.62 16.39 25.62
CA ILE A 228 -22.63 17.40 25.22
C ILE A 228 -23.33 18.62 24.61
N LEU A 229 -24.30 18.41 23.72
CA LEU A 229 -25.09 19.50 23.13
C LEU A 229 -25.82 20.33 24.20
N LYS A 230 -26.41 19.68 25.21
CA LYS A 230 -27.02 20.38 26.34
C LYS A 230 -25.99 21.20 27.12
N GLN A 231 -24.83 20.62 27.45
CA GLN A 231 -23.77 21.36 28.13
C GLN A 231 -23.28 22.57 27.32
N MET A 232 -23.16 22.43 25.99
CA MET A 232 -22.78 23.53 25.11
C MET A 232 -23.85 24.64 25.08
N LYS A 233 -25.15 24.29 25.08
CA LYS A 233 -26.23 25.27 25.22
C LYS A 233 -26.18 26.00 26.56
N ASP A 234 -26.00 25.27 27.66
CA ASP A 234 -25.89 25.85 29.00
C ASP A 234 -24.68 26.83 29.09
N PHE A 235 -23.55 26.50 28.45
CA PHE A 235 -22.39 27.41 28.37
C PHE A 235 -22.69 28.64 27.52
N SER A 236 -23.39 28.47 26.39
CA SER A 236 -23.81 29.59 25.54
C SER A 236 -24.72 30.57 26.31
N GLU A 237 -25.68 30.05 27.07
CA GLU A 237 -26.59 30.86 27.88
C GLU A 237 -25.85 31.63 28.98
N LYS A 238 -24.91 30.97 29.68
CA LYS A 238 -24.07 31.63 30.69
C LYS A 238 -23.19 32.72 30.08
N TYR A 239 -22.62 32.45 28.91
CA TYR A 239 -21.79 33.40 28.18
C TYR A 239 -22.58 34.65 27.78
N LEU A 240 -23.76 34.48 27.16
CA LEU A 240 -24.63 35.58 26.79
C LEU A 240 -25.11 36.37 28.02
N SER A 241 -25.48 35.67 29.09
CA SER A 241 -25.91 36.30 30.35
C SER A 241 -24.79 37.15 30.98
N ALA A 242 -23.55 36.67 30.97
CA ALA A 242 -22.40 37.42 31.49
C ALA A 242 -22.11 38.68 30.67
N LEU A 243 -22.30 38.63 29.34
CA LEU A 243 -22.16 39.80 28.48
C LEU A 243 -23.25 40.84 28.78
N SER A 244 -24.53 40.41 28.82
CA SER A 244 -25.64 41.31 29.11
C SER A 244 -25.55 41.95 30.51
N ALA A 245 -25.08 41.21 31.51
CA ALA A 245 -24.88 41.75 32.86
C ALA A 245 -23.84 42.89 32.92
N ASN A 246 -22.91 42.94 31.97
CA ASN A 246 -21.91 44.00 31.83
C ASN A 246 -22.30 45.04 30.77
N GLY A 247 -23.52 44.98 30.23
CA GLY A 247 -24.01 45.90 29.19
C GLY A 247 -23.33 45.74 27.83
N LEU A 248 -22.75 44.56 27.55
CA LEU A 248 -22.04 44.26 26.32
C LEU A 248 -22.86 43.33 25.42
N ASP A 249 -22.78 43.51 24.11
CA ASP A 249 -23.26 42.60 23.07
C ASP A 249 -22.09 41.77 22.49
N PRO A 250 -22.32 40.54 22.02
CA PRO A 250 -21.38 39.82 21.14
C PRO A 250 -20.67 40.66 20.06
N ALA A 251 -21.30 41.72 19.55
CA ALA A 251 -20.72 42.66 18.57
C ALA A 251 -19.67 43.63 19.14
N ASP A 252 -19.64 43.82 20.46
CA ASP A 252 -18.71 44.71 21.15
C ASP A 252 -17.36 44.05 21.45
N LEU A 253 -17.27 42.73 21.26
CA LEU A 253 -16.06 41.96 21.48
C LEU A 253 -15.09 42.01 20.31
N ILE A 254 -13.80 41.81 20.62
CA ILE A 254 -12.73 41.68 19.62
C ILE A 254 -13.10 40.58 18.62
N LYS A 255 -13.03 40.90 17.32
CA LYS A 255 -13.43 40.06 16.18
C LYS A 255 -14.94 39.76 16.06
N LYS A 256 -15.81 40.35 16.89
CA LYS A 256 -17.28 40.31 16.77
C LYS A 256 -17.80 38.88 16.58
N SER A 257 -18.55 38.63 15.49
CA SER A 257 -19.10 37.31 15.11
C SER A 257 -18.04 36.26 14.77
N ASN A 258 -16.81 36.65 14.43
CA ASN A 258 -15.68 35.76 14.17
C ASN A 258 -14.82 35.52 15.44
N GLY A 259 -15.25 36.06 16.59
CA GLY A 259 -14.64 35.85 17.90
C GLY A 259 -15.30 34.70 18.67
N ILE A 260 -15.20 34.75 20.00
CA ILE A 260 -15.73 33.70 20.90
C ILE A 260 -17.23 33.45 20.68
N SER A 261 -18.00 34.48 20.38
CA SER A 261 -19.43 34.38 20.06
C SER A 261 -19.75 33.49 18.85
N GLY A 262 -18.80 33.33 17.92
CA GLY A 262 -18.96 32.48 16.74
C GLY A 262 -19.00 30.98 17.04
N TYR A 263 -18.43 30.55 18.18
CA TYR A 263 -18.42 29.14 18.59
C TYR A 263 -19.80 28.64 19.04
N PHE A 264 -20.70 29.53 19.42
CA PHE A 264 -22.05 29.20 19.90
C PHE A 264 -23.15 29.41 18.84
N ARG A 265 -22.80 29.87 17.63
CA ARG A 265 -23.76 30.14 16.51
C ARG A 265 -23.90 28.98 15.51
N LYS A 266 -23.33 27.81 15.80
CA LYS A 266 -23.40 26.62 14.94
C LYS A 266 -24.25 25.53 15.58
#